data_AF-A0A381QQN3-F1
#
_entry.id   AF-A0A381QQN3-F1
#
_cell.length_a   1.000
_cell.length_b   1.000
_cell.length_c   1.000
_cell.angle_alpha   90.00
_cell.angle_beta   90.00
_cell.angle_gamma   90.00
#
_symmetry.space_group_name_H-M   'P 1'
#
loop_
_entity.id
_entity.type
_entity.pdbx_description
1 polymer ?
#
loop_
_entity_poly.entity_id
_entity_poly.type
_entity_poly.pdbx_seq_one_letter_code
_entity_poly.pdbx_strand_id
1 'polypeptide(L)'
;MADLNFEREVRTPYSEAYLVMEQDRQVGRVDIHFTPEMVHVAVSVDESLTQETVQQIIDTVDEDIVDAVGIARGNFVVHIFQGRETGVLSDENENEFSEDGSDH
;
A
#
# COMPACT_ATOMS: atom_id res chain seq x y z
N MET A 1 15.27 -5.63 11.58
CA MET A 1 14.76 -4.98 10.36
C MET A 1 14.43 -6.07 9.36
N ALA A 2 13.18 -6.09 8.93
CA ALA A 2 12.69 -7.01 7.90
C ALA A 2 13.29 -6.62 6.54
N ASP A 3 13.44 -7.60 5.65
CA ASP A 3 13.87 -7.37 4.27
C ASP A 3 12.62 -7.05 3.44
N LEU A 4 12.31 -5.75 3.33
CA LEU A 4 11.11 -5.24 2.68
C LEU A 4 11.46 -4.68 1.29
N ASN A 5 10.66 -5.02 0.30
CA ASN A 5 10.70 -4.44 -1.05
C ASN A 5 9.40 -3.71 -1.35
N PHE A 6 9.48 -2.54 -1.99
CA PHE A 6 8.33 -1.70 -2.32
C PHE A 6 8.15 -1.69 -3.84
N GLU A 7 7.13 -2.37 -4.31
CA GLU A 7 6.82 -2.45 -5.74
C GLU A 7 5.78 -1.40 -6.10
N ARG A 8 6.16 -0.43 -6.92
CA ARG A 8 5.25 0.64 -7.34
C ARG A 8 4.23 0.09 -8.34
N GLU A 9 2.96 0.09 -7.96
CA GLU A 9 1.86 -0.37 -8.80
C GLU A 9 1.33 0.76 -9.69
N VAL A 10 1.17 1.96 -9.12
CA VAL A 10 0.66 3.12 -9.84
C VAL A 10 1.39 4.39 -9.43
N ARG A 11 1.57 5.29 -10.40
CA ARG A 11 2.04 6.66 -10.19
C ARG A 11 1.23 7.64 -11.01
N THR A 12 0.72 8.66 -10.35
CA THR A 12 0.05 9.80 -10.96
C THR A 12 0.66 11.10 -10.41
N PRO A 13 0.30 12.28 -10.94
CA PRO A 13 0.73 13.54 -10.35
C PRO A 13 0.25 13.78 -8.92
N TYR A 14 -0.79 13.09 -8.46
CA TYR A 14 -1.45 13.34 -7.16
C TYR A 14 -1.49 12.14 -6.23
N SER A 15 -1.11 10.95 -6.70
CA SER A 15 -1.17 9.72 -5.92
C SER A 15 -0.17 8.69 -6.41
N GLU A 16 0.27 7.85 -5.49
CA GLU A 16 1.08 6.66 -5.74
C GLU A 16 0.56 5.48 -4.93
N ALA A 17 0.71 4.26 -5.43
CA ALA A 17 0.47 3.07 -4.63
C ALA A 17 1.59 2.06 -4.79
N TYR A 18 1.92 1.38 -3.69
CA TYR A 18 2.99 0.42 -3.60
C TYR A 18 2.50 -0.87 -2.94
N LEU A 19 2.91 -2.01 -3.49
CA LEU A 19 2.85 -3.28 -2.79
C LEU A 19 4.09 -3.40 -1.89
N VAL A 20 3.87 -3.81 -0.65
CA VAL A 20 4.96 -4.10 0.30
C VAL A 20 5.19 -5.60 0.29
N MET A 21 6.39 -6.01 -0.10
CA MET A 21 6.80 -7.39 -0.26
C MET A 21 7.83 -7.76 0.81
N GLU A 22 7.72 -8.96 1.37
CA GLU A 22 8.71 -9.58 2.26
C GLU A 22 8.98 -10.99 1.74
N GLN A 23 10.22 -11.29 1.32
CA GLN A 23 10.59 -12.62 0.79
C GLN A 23 9.63 -13.16 -0.29
N ASP A 24 9.33 -12.33 -1.31
CA ASP A 24 8.38 -12.62 -2.41
C ASP A 24 6.91 -12.78 -1.99
N ARG A 25 6.56 -12.54 -0.72
CA ARG A 25 5.16 -12.49 -0.24
C ARG A 25 4.69 -11.04 -0.13
N GLN A 26 3.52 -10.72 -0.68
CA GLN A 26 2.86 -9.45 -0.37
C GLN A 26 2.42 -9.45 1.10
N VAL A 27 2.89 -8.47 1.86
CA VAL A 27 2.59 -8.29 3.28
C VAL A 27 1.85 -6.99 3.57
N GLY A 28 1.68 -6.13 2.55
CA GLY A 28 0.87 -4.94 2.69
C GLY A 28 0.75 -4.13 1.40
N ARG A 29 0.06 -3.00 1.53
CA ARG A 29 -0.13 -1.98 0.50
C ARG A 29 0.00 -0.61 1.14
N VAL A 30 0.63 0.31 0.42
CA VAL A 30 0.74 1.73 0.78
C VAL A 30 0.08 2.55 -0.31
N ASP A 31 -0.93 3.33 0.05
CA ASP A 31 -1.59 4.28 -0.84
C ASP A 31 -1.26 5.71 -0.37
N ILE A 32 -0.65 6.49 -1.26
CA ILE A 32 -0.16 7.85 -0.98
C ILE A 32 -0.98 8.83 -1.79
N HIS A 33 -1.42 9.91 -1.14
CA HIS A 33 -2.15 11.01 -1.76
C HIS A 33 -1.43 12.32 -1.48
N PHE A 34 -1.00 12.99 -2.56
CA PHE A 34 -0.34 14.27 -2.52
C PHE A 34 -1.37 15.41 -2.67
N THR A 35 -1.29 16.36 -1.76
CA THR A 35 -1.96 17.66 -1.89
C THR A 35 -0.89 18.76 -1.86
N PRO A 36 -1.21 20.01 -2.25
CA PRO A 36 -0.23 21.09 -2.21
C PRO A 36 0.36 21.36 -0.82
N GLU A 37 -0.35 21.02 0.25
CA GLU A 37 0.02 21.37 1.62
C GLU A 37 0.30 20.15 2.51
N MET A 38 -0.14 18.95 2.13
CA MET A 38 -0.09 17.74 2.97
C MET A 38 0.02 16.46 2.14
N VAL A 39 0.62 15.42 2.74
CA VAL A 39 0.61 14.06 2.23
C VAL A 39 -0.19 13.16 3.17
N HIS A 40 -1.14 12.42 2.59
CA HIS A 40 -1.90 11.39 3.28
C HIS A 40 -1.42 10.02 2.85
N VAL A 41 -1.18 9.14 3.80
CA VAL A 41 -0.78 7.74 3.57
C VAL A 41 -1.77 6.81 4.25
N ALA A 42 -2.28 5.84 3.52
CA ALA A 42 -2.95 4.69 4.08
C ALA A 42 -2.03 3.47 3.94
N VAL A 43 -1.77 2.78 5.06
CA VAL A 43 -0.96 1.57 5.12
C VAL A 43 -1.87 0.43 5.54
N SER A 44 -2.08 -0.54 4.64
CA SER A 44 -2.81 -1.77 4.94
C SER A 44 -1.81 -2.92 5.02
N VAL A 45 -1.74 -3.62 6.14
CA VAL A 45 -0.71 -4.65 6.41
C VAL A 45 -1.33 -5.94 6.94
N ASP A 46 -0.64 -7.04 6.69
CA ASP A 46 -0.96 -8.37 7.21
C ASP A 46 -1.04 -8.37 8.75
N GLU A 47 -2.01 -9.10 9.31
CA GLU A 47 -2.20 -9.24 10.76
C GLU A 47 -0.99 -9.85 11.49
N SER A 48 -0.12 -10.56 10.77
CA SER A 48 1.10 -11.16 11.32
C SER A 48 2.25 -10.18 11.50
N LEU A 49 2.17 -8.97 10.92
CA LEU A 49 3.26 -8.00 10.98
C LEU A 49 3.44 -7.41 12.38
N THR A 50 4.70 -7.29 12.80
CA THR A 50 5.03 -6.65 14.08
C THR A 50 4.93 -5.14 13.98
N GLN A 51 4.70 -4.45 15.11
CA GLN A 51 4.72 -2.99 15.15
C GLN A 51 6.06 -2.40 14.69
N GLU A 52 7.18 -3.09 14.95
CA GLU A 52 8.50 -2.68 14.46
C GLU A 52 8.55 -2.69 12.93
N THR A 53 8.04 -3.76 12.31
CA THR A 53 7.99 -3.85 10.85
C THR A 53 7.05 -2.80 10.26
N VAL A 54 5.90 -2.54 10.89
CA VAL A 54 4.99 -1.47 10.46
C VAL A 54 5.67 -0.09 10.55
N GLN A 55 6.42 0.18 11.61
CA GLN A 55 7.18 1.41 11.72
C GLN A 55 8.25 1.53 10.64
N GLN A 56 8.96 0.43 10.34
CA GLN A 56 9.94 0.38 9.25
C GLN A 56 9.31 0.72 7.89
N ILE A 57 8.07 0.25 7.63
CA ILE A 57 7.33 0.61 6.42
C ILE A 57 7.10 2.11 6.35
N ILE A 58 6.62 2.71 7.44
CA ILE A 58 6.31 4.14 7.52
C ILE A 58 7.58 4.98 7.32
N ASP A 59 8.67 4.62 7.97
CA ASP A 59 9.94 5.34 7.88
C ASP A 59 10.48 5.29 6.44
N THR A 60 10.38 4.13 5.78
CA THR A 60 10.79 3.97 4.37
C THR A 60 9.95 4.86 3.45
N VAL A 61 8.63 4.89 3.66
CA VAL A 61 7.71 5.72 2.88
C VAL A 61 7.95 7.22 3.11
N ASP A 62 8.22 7.65 4.34
CA ASP A 62 8.54 9.06 4.65
C ASP A 62 9.84 9.49 3.96
N GLU A 63 10.90 8.66 4.00
CA GLU A 63 12.17 8.95 3.32
C GLU A 63 11.98 9.10 1.80
N ASP A 64 11.29 8.16 1.15
CA ASP A 64 11.04 8.19 -0.30
C ASP A 64 10.15 9.38 -0.72
N ILE A 65 9.13 9.73 0.08
CA ILE A 65 8.23 10.86 -0.21
C ILE A 65 8.96 12.20 -0.08
N VAL A 66 9.79 12.35 0.96
CA VAL A 66 10.57 13.58 1.18
C VAL A 66 11.42 13.90 -0.06
N ASP A 67 11.98 12.88 -0.68
CA ASP A 67 12.80 13.03 -1.89
C ASP A 67 11.96 13.29 -3.16
N ALA A 68 10.76 12.72 -3.25
CA ALA A 68 9.93 12.80 -4.46
C ALA A 68 9.17 14.11 -4.63
N VAL A 69 8.72 14.75 -3.54
CA VAL A 69 7.72 15.85 -3.63
C VAL A 69 8.27 17.20 -3.18
N GLY A 70 9.45 17.24 -2.53
CA GLY A 70 10.05 18.50 -2.05
C GLY A 70 9.17 19.29 -1.07
N ILE A 71 8.15 18.63 -0.49
CA ILE A 71 7.24 19.21 0.49
C ILE A 71 8.04 19.46 1.77
N ALA A 72 7.86 20.66 2.35
CA ALA A 72 8.46 20.97 3.64
C ALA A 72 8.00 19.95 4.69
N ARG A 73 8.94 19.28 5.35
CA ARG A 73 8.69 18.36 6.47
C ARG A 73 7.71 19.03 7.45
N GLY A 74 6.48 18.53 7.55
CA GLY A 74 5.49 19.16 8.44
C GLY A 74 4.05 18.66 8.35
N ASN A 75 3.60 18.16 7.20
CA ASN A 75 2.21 17.74 7.01
C ASN A 75 2.14 16.33 6.39
N PHE A 76 2.42 15.32 7.21
CA PHE A 76 2.39 13.91 6.86
C PHE A 76 1.44 13.17 7.82
N VAL A 77 0.38 12.58 7.28
CA VAL A 77 -0.64 11.88 8.07
C VAL A 77 -0.72 10.43 7.60
N VAL A 78 -0.53 9.49 8.53
CA VAL A 78 -0.58 8.06 8.25
C VAL A 78 -1.75 7.41 8.96
N HIS A 79 -2.57 6.68 8.22
CA HIS A 79 -3.56 5.74 8.75
C HIS A 79 -3.05 4.32 8.55
N ILE A 80 -3.10 3.52 9.62
CA ILE A 80 -2.61 2.14 9.61
C ILE A 80 -3.80 1.21 9.83
N PHE A 81 -3.94 0.25 8.93
CA PHE A 81 -4.92 -0.83 8.99
C PHE A 81 -4.17 -2.14 9.04
N GLN A 82 -4.47 -2.97 10.02
CA GLN A 82 -3.86 -4.27 10.18
C GLN A 82 -4.93 -5.35 10.10
N GLY A 83 -4.77 -6.29 9.16
CA GLY A 83 -5.78 -7.30 8.85
C GLY A 83 -5.37 -8.20 7.69
N ARG A 84 -6.36 -8.72 6.96
CA ARG A 84 -6.15 -9.63 5.83
C ARG A 84 -6.78 -9.06 4.56
N GLU A 85 -6.01 -9.01 3.48
CA GLU A 85 -6.56 -8.73 2.14
C GLU A 85 -7.47 -9.88 1.69
N THR A 86 -8.67 -9.55 1.25
CA THR A 86 -9.69 -10.55 0.89
C THR A 86 -9.73 -10.86 -0.60
N GLY A 87 -9.16 -9.98 -1.42
CA GLY A 87 -9.05 -10.14 -2.86
C GLY A 87 -8.85 -8.81 -3.57
N VAL A 88 -8.53 -8.88 -4.86
CA VAL A 88 -8.42 -7.74 -5.77
C VAL A 88 -9.40 -7.95 -6.92
N LEU A 89 -10.26 -6.96 -7.15
CA LEU A 89 -11.20 -6.95 -8.28
C LEU A 89 -10.69 -5.98 -9.34
N SER A 90 -10.65 -6.44 -10.58
CA SER A 90 -10.29 -5.64 -11.75
C SER A 90 -11.25 -5.97 -12.89
N ASP A 91 -11.50 -5.02 -13.80
CA ASP A 91 -12.34 -5.24 -14.99
C ASP A 91 -11.87 -6.43 -15.85
N GLU A 92 -10.59 -6.81 -15.78
CA GLU A 92 -10.03 -7.96 -16.48
C GLU A 92 -10.42 -9.32 -15.83
N ASN A 93 -10.78 -9.31 -14.54
CA ASN A 93 -11.10 -10.52 -13.75
C ASN A 93 -12.61 -10.86 -13.73
N GLU A 94 -13.47 -10.04 -14.35
CA GLU A 94 -14.93 -10.27 -14.42
C GLU A 94 -15.31 -11.59 -15.13
N ASN A 95 -14.39 -12.20 -15.88
CA ASN A 95 -14.60 -13.45 -16.61
C ASN A 95 -14.35 -14.73 -15.78
N GLU A 96 -13.78 -14.66 -14.57
CA GLU A 96 -13.45 -15.86 -13.78
C GLU A 96 -14.49 -16.21 -12.71
N PHE A 97 -15.47 -15.33 -12.44
CA PHE A 97 -16.51 -15.53 -11.43
C PHE A 97 -17.86 -16.00 -11.99
N SER A 98 -17.94 -16.33 -13.29
CA SER A 98 -19.20 -16.66 -13.98
C SER A 98 -19.36 -18.14 -14.35
N GLU A 99 -18.87 -19.09 -13.56
CA GLU A 99 -19.17 -20.53 -13.77
C GLU A 99 -19.33 -21.29 -12.44
N ASP A 100 -20.36 -20.98 -11.65
CA ASP A 100 -20.98 -21.99 -10.77
C ASP A 100 -22.43 -21.61 -10.47
N GLY A 101 -23.38 -22.17 -11.24
CA GLY A 101 -24.80 -21.94 -10.95
C GLY A 101 -25.78 -22.23 -12.08
N SER A 102 -25.88 -23.49 -12.55
CA SER A 102 -27.18 -24.12 -12.83
C SER A 102 -27.01 -25.59 -13.25
N ASP A 103 -26.99 -26.47 -12.25
CA ASP A 103 -27.49 -27.84 -12.43
C ASP A 103 -28.76 -27.96 -11.57
N HIS A 104 -29.92 -27.78 -12.21
CA HIS A 104 -31.23 -28.13 -11.66
C HIS A 104 -32.16 -28.64 -12.76
#